data_AF-A0A7S7NYN5-F1
#
_entry.id   AF-A0A7S7NYN5-F1
#
_cell.length_a   1.000
_cell.length_b   1.000
_cell.length_c   1.000
_cell.angle_alpha   90.00
_cell.angle_beta   90.00
_cell.angle_gamma   90.00
#
_symmetry.space_group_name_H-M   'P 1'
#
loop_
_entity.id
_entity.type
_entity.pdbx_description
1 polymer ?
#
loop_
_entity_poly.entity_id
_entity_poly.type
_entity_poly.pdbx_seq_one_letter_code
_entity_poly.pdbx_strand_id
1 'polypeptide(L)'
;MPLLTYQQARPWAKAMRQAVELKKMPPWFAVGGGPFHNNPSLTAEEIKTISAWAEAGAPRGPAREAPQPAHWTNGWNIRSPDLVVAAQRPFAVPASGTVDYQFVILPLRTMEDHWVTAAEIRPGARSAVHHIVAYIREPGSEWLKDAPRNQAFRAQGVTTSDILAIYTPGQAPFQAPEGMAKRLPAGSELVLQFHYTPNGTPEMDQTSVGMVFTSKPPTKRVLTLQIGNAEFHIPPGDPNYRVSAGGTLPNDALLLSMFPHMHLRGKAFEYEITAEGGHAETLLRVAPYSFQWQLNYVLEQPRLLRKGTHLRFTGWFDNSPANPFNPDPLKEVSYGEQSWEEMMIGFFDVAVDPKLDKSAFFVR
;
A
#
# COMPACT_ATOMS: atom_id res chain seq x y z
N MET A 1 -7.17 8.69 -20.71
CA MET A 1 -8.21 8.38 -21.71
C MET A 1 -8.65 6.93 -21.52
N PRO A 2 -9.96 6.62 -21.53
CA PRO A 2 -10.46 5.25 -21.36
C PRO A 2 -10.14 4.37 -22.58
N LEU A 3 -9.82 3.08 -22.34
CA LEU A 3 -9.61 2.04 -23.37
C LEU A 3 -10.75 1.01 -23.34
N LEU A 4 -11.99 1.47 -23.19
CA LEU A 4 -13.15 0.60 -22.89
C LEU A 4 -13.89 0.09 -24.13
N THR A 5 -13.63 0.67 -25.31
CA THR A 5 -14.26 0.27 -26.57
C THR A 5 -13.20 0.05 -27.64
N TYR A 6 -13.54 -0.72 -28.69
CA TYR A 6 -12.64 -0.90 -29.84
C TYR A 6 -12.19 0.43 -30.47
N GLN A 7 -13.12 1.38 -30.62
CA GLN A 7 -12.82 2.70 -31.19
C GLN A 7 -11.81 3.49 -30.34
N GLN A 8 -11.91 3.35 -29.02
CA GLN A 8 -10.96 3.95 -28.08
C GLN A 8 -9.62 3.23 -28.07
N ALA A 9 -9.60 1.90 -28.17
CA ALA A 9 -8.38 1.09 -28.06
C ALA A 9 -7.55 1.08 -29.36
N ARG A 10 -8.19 0.98 -30.53
CA ARG A 10 -7.53 0.83 -31.84
C ARG A 10 -6.42 1.88 -32.10
N PRO A 11 -6.61 3.19 -31.85
CA PRO A 11 -5.55 4.18 -32.07
C PRO A 11 -4.28 3.95 -31.25
N TRP A 12 -4.41 3.22 -30.13
CA TRP A 12 -3.33 2.96 -29.18
C TRP A 12 -2.68 1.59 -29.38
N ALA A 13 -3.05 0.82 -30.41
CA ALA A 13 -2.57 -0.55 -30.60
C ALA A 13 -1.05 -0.69 -30.52
N LYS A 14 -0.31 0.20 -31.20
CA LYS A 14 1.17 0.21 -31.15
C LYS A 14 1.71 0.52 -29.75
N ALA A 15 1.09 1.45 -29.04
CA ALA A 15 1.48 1.82 -27.68
C ALA A 15 1.16 0.71 -26.67
N MET A 16 0.01 0.05 -26.81
CA MET A 16 -0.38 -1.11 -25.99
C MET A 16 0.60 -2.26 -26.19
N ARG A 17 0.93 -2.61 -27.43
CA ARG A 17 1.98 -3.57 -27.76
C ARG A 17 3.29 -3.23 -27.05
N GLN A 18 3.79 -2.01 -27.23
CA GLN A 18 5.05 -1.59 -26.62
C GLN A 18 4.98 -1.66 -25.09
N ALA A 19 3.85 -1.30 -24.48
CA ALA A 19 3.68 -1.35 -23.04
C ALA A 19 3.71 -2.79 -22.49
N VAL A 20 3.08 -3.75 -23.17
CA VAL A 20 3.08 -5.15 -22.73
C VAL A 20 4.42 -5.85 -22.99
N GLU A 21 5.08 -5.55 -24.13
CA GLU A 21 6.41 -6.09 -24.46
C GLU A 21 7.48 -5.59 -23.48
N LEU A 22 7.40 -4.32 -23.07
CA LEU A 22 8.27 -3.74 -22.04
C LEU A 22 7.82 -4.06 -20.61
N LYS A 23 6.74 -4.85 -20.42
CA LYS A 23 6.14 -5.16 -19.11
C LYS A 23 5.85 -3.92 -18.26
N LYS A 24 5.53 -2.80 -18.91
CA LYS A 24 5.08 -1.57 -18.22
C LYS A 24 3.66 -1.70 -17.72
N MET A 25 2.84 -2.49 -18.41
CA MET A 25 1.44 -2.74 -18.08
C MET A 25 1.11 -4.24 -18.23
N PRO A 26 0.37 -4.84 -17.28
CA PRO A 26 0.05 -4.29 -15.96
C PRO A 26 1.32 -4.04 -15.11
N PRO A 27 1.38 -2.96 -14.30
CA PRO A 27 2.55 -2.67 -13.47
C PRO A 27 2.79 -3.79 -12.46
N TRP A 28 3.98 -4.37 -12.50
CA TRP A 28 4.45 -5.35 -11.53
C TRP A 28 5.97 -5.31 -11.45
N PHE A 29 6.49 -5.22 -10.23
CA PHE A 29 7.90 -4.89 -10.02
C PHE A 29 8.66 -5.94 -9.19
N ALA A 30 7.98 -7.01 -8.76
CA ALA A 30 8.68 -8.12 -8.11
C ALA A 30 9.51 -8.90 -9.14
N VAL A 31 10.80 -9.02 -8.87
CA VAL A 31 11.78 -9.75 -9.71
C VAL A 31 12.39 -10.95 -8.97
N GLY A 32 12.01 -11.16 -7.70
CA GLY A 32 12.42 -12.30 -6.89
C GLY A 32 11.52 -12.46 -5.67
N GLY A 33 11.54 -13.64 -5.06
CA GLY A 33 10.65 -14.03 -3.96
C GLY A 33 9.61 -15.07 -4.37
N GLY A 34 8.54 -15.19 -3.58
CA GLY A 34 7.50 -16.20 -3.78
C GLY A 34 6.66 -16.00 -5.04
N PRO A 35 5.78 -16.97 -5.38
CA PRO A 35 4.63 -16.64 -6.18
C PRO A 35 3.66 -15.76 -5.36
N PHE A 36 3.03 -14.80 -6.03
CA PHE A 36 2.12 -13.84 -5.40
C PHE A 36 0.73 -13.98 -6.00
N HIS A 37 -0.29 -14.08 -5.14
CA HIS A 37 -1.69 -14.26 -5.54
C HIS A 37 -2.18 -13.11 -6.43
N ASN A 38 -1.68 -11.90 -6.20
CA ASN A 38 -2.13 -10.69 -6.87
C ASN A 38 -1.20 -10.23 -8.01
N ASN A 39 -0.36 -11.12 -8.55
CA ASN A 39 0.50 -10.79 -9.69
C ASN A 39 -0.35 -10.62 -10.97
N PRO A 40 -0.48 -9.41 -11.54
CA PRO A 40 -1.27 -9.16 -12.73
C PRO A 40 -0.48 -9.32 -14.04
N SER A 41 0.78 -9.80 -13.97
CA SER A 41 1.66 -9.87 -15.12
C SER A 41 1.07 -10.77 -16.20
N LEU A 42 1.13 -10.30 -17.44
CA LEU A 42 0.76 -11.10 -18.61
C LEU A 42 1.77 -12.21 -18.85
N THR A 43 1.26 -13.38 -19.22
CA THR A 43 2.04 -14.50 -19.73
C THR A 43 2.66 -14.17 -21.09
N ALA A 44 3.68 -14.94 -21.50
CA ALA A 44 4.30 -14.76 -22.81
C ALA A 44 3.30 -14.92 -23.97
N GLU A 45 2.32 -15.83 -23.83
CA GLU A 45 1.31 -16.06 -24.87
C GLU A 45 0.27 -14.91 -24.92
N GLU A 46 -0.11 -14.34 -23.78
CA GLU A 46 -0.98 -13.15 -23.75
C GLU A 46 -0.29 -11.93 -24.36
N ILE A 47 0.98 -11.70 -24.05
CA ILE A 47 1.79 -10.64 -24.68
C ILE A 47 1.83 -10.86 -26.20
N LYS A 48 2.16 -12.08 -26.64
CA LYS A 48 2.21 -12.43 -28.07
C LYS A 48 0.86 -12.21 -28.76
N THR A 49 -0.24 -12.56 -28.10
CA THR A 49 -1.60 -12.34 -28.62
C THR A 49 -1.87 -10.85 -28.85
N ILE A 50 -1.56 -10.00 -27.87
CA ILE A 50 -1.74 -8.54 -27.98
C ILE A 50 -0.81 -7.95 -29.05
N SER A 51 0.45 -8.39 -29.10
CA SER A 51 1.44 -7.95 -30.10
C SER A 51 0.99 -8.31 -31.53
N ALA A 52 0.56 -9.55 -31.76
CA ALA A 52 0.11 -10.02 -33.06
C ALA A 52 -1.14 -9.24 -33.54
N TRP A 53 -2.09 -8.98 -32.65
CA TRP A 53 -3.25 -8.15 -32.96
C TRP A 53 -2.85 -6.72 -33.38
N ALA A 54 -1.90 -6.10 -32.66
CA ALA A 54 -1.42 -4.77 -33.01
C ALA A 54 -0.65 -4.74 -34.34
N GLU A 55 0.17 -5.77 -34.63
CA GLU A 55 0.91 -5.92 -35.88
C GLU A 55 0.01 -6.11 -37.09
N ALA A 56 -1.10 -6.85 -36.93
CA ALA A 56 -2.10 -7.05 -37.96
C ALA A 56 -2.96 -5.79 -38.24
N GLY A 57 -2.62 -4.63 -37.65
CA GLY A 57 -3.35 -3.38 -37.84
C GLY A 57 -4.59 -3.24 -36.93
N ALA A 58 -4.61 -3.96 -35.80
CA ALA A 58 -5.69 -3.95 -34.82
C ALA A 58 -7.06 -4.31 -35.45
N PRO A 59 -7.19 -5.47 -36.12
CA PRO A 59 -8.43 -5.88 -36.75
C PRO A 59 -9.54 -5.97 -35.70
N ARG A 60 -10.75 -5.54 -36.09
CA ARG A 60 -11.93 -5.68 -35.24
C ARG A 60 -12.42 -7.13 -35.33
N GLY A 61 -12.58 -7.79 -34.18
CA GLY A 61 -13.24 -9.09 -34.12
C GLY A 61 -14.74 -9.02 -34.46
N PRO A 62 -15.42 -10.18 -34.62
CA PRO A 62 -16.85 -10.23 -34.90
C PRO A 62 -17.67 -9.50 -33.83
N ALA A 63 -18.61 -8.64 -34.23
CA ALA A 63 -19.38 -7.83 -33.29
C ALA A 63 -20.19 -8.65 -32.28
N ARG A 64 -20.66 -9.83 -32.68
CA ARG A 64 -21.41 -10.78 -31.83
C ARG A 64 -20.54 -11.46 -30.76
N GLU A 65 -19.22 -11.43 -30.93
CA GLU A 65 -18.23 -12.01 -29.99
C GLU A 65 -17.60 -10.93 -29.11
N ALA A 66 -18.01 -9.67 -29.24
CA ALA A 66 -17.52 -8.60 -28.38
C ALA A 66 -17.94 -8.86 -26.93
N PRO A 67 -17.02 -8.68 -25.95
CA PRO A 67 -17.37 -8.82 -24.54
C PRO A 67 -18.39 -7.75 -24.17
N GLN A 68 -19.24 -8.07 -23.18
CA GLN A 68 -20.12 -7.07 -22.58
C GLN A 68 -19.27 -5.92 -22.02
N PRO A 69 -19.76 -4.66 -22.09
CA PRO A 69 -19.07 -3.53 -21.48
C PRO A 69 -18.73 -3.82 -20.02
N ALA A 70 -17.51 -3.47 -19.60
CA ALA A 70 -17.10 -3.63 -18.22
C ALA A 70 -18.02 -2.77 -17.31
N HIS A 71 -18.63 -3.43 -16.33
CA HIS A 71 -19.37 -2.75 -15.26
C HIS A 71 -18.43 -2.58 -14.07
N TRP A 72 -18.01 -1.35 -13.84
CA TRP A 72 -17.23 -0.99 -12.67
C TRP A 72 -18.15 -0.78 -11.48
N THR A 73 -17.71 -1.22 -10.31
CA THR A 73 -18.50 -1.06 -9.09
C THR A 73 -18.65 0.42 -8.75
N ASN A 74 -19.88 0.91 -8.79
CA ASN A 74 -20.23 2.23 -8.26
C ASN A 74 -20.40 2.11 -6.75
N GLY A 75 -19.33 2.34 -5.98
CA GLY A 75 -19.37 2.27 -4.52
C GLY A 75 -18.18 1.54 -3.93
N TRP A 76 -18.48 0.57 -3.07
CA TRP A 76 -17.52 -0.25 -2.35
C TRP A 76 -17.09 -1.46 -3.18
N ASN A 77 -15.79 -1.71 -3.25
CA ASN A 77 -15.17 -2.89 -3.87
C ASN A 77 -15.10 -4.09 -2.90
N ILE A 78 -15.51 -3.89 -1.65
CA ILE A 78 -15.76 -4.95 -0.67
C ILE A 78 -17.27 -5.26 -0.62
N ARG A 79 -17.66 -6.37 0.04
CA ARG A 79 -19.09 -6.61 0.32
C ARG A 79 -19.68 -5.39 1.05
N SER A 80 -20.99 -5.20 0.98
CA SER A 80 -21.68 -4.10 1.65
C SER A 80 -21.14 -3.92 3.09
N PRO A 81 -20.52 -2.77 3.41
CA PRO A 81 -19.93 -2.55 4.72
C PRO A 81 -21.01 -2.59 5.81
N ASP A 82 -20.66 -3.16 6.96
CA ASP A 82 -21.53 -3.15 8.15
C ASP A 82 -21.39 -1.83 8.90
N LEU A 83 -20.23 -1.17 8.79
CA LEU A 83 -19.98 0.17 9.31
C LEU A 83 -19.30 1.03 8.25
N VAL A 84 -19.83 2.24 8.05
CA VAL A 84 -19.21 3.30 7.24
C VAL A 84 -19.02 4.52 8.12
N VAL A 85 -17.79 5.04 8.16
CA VAL A 85 -17.47 6.33 8.80
C VAL A 85 -16.83 7.26 7.79
N ALA A 86 -17.10 8.55 7.88
CA ALA A 86 -16.58 9.56 6.96
C ALA A 86 -16.19 10.83 7.70
N ALA A 87 -15.22 11.55 7.15
CA ALA A 87 -14.90 12.88 7.62
C ALA A 87 -16.12 13.80 7.49
N GLN A 88 -16.55 14.45 8.58
CA GLN A 88 -17.73 15.32 8.52
C GLN A 88 -17.41 16.67 7.87
N ARG A 89 -16.18 17.16 8.03
CA ARG A 89 -15.70 18.37 7.35
C ARG A 89 -14.78 17.97 6.20
N PRO A 90 -15.08 18.38 4.97
CA PRO A 90 -14.19 18.13 3.85
C PRO A 90 -12.92 18.97 3.99
N PHE A 91 -11.80 18.42 3.54
CA PHE A 91 -10.54 19.15 3.44
C PHE A 91 -10.38 19.74 2.05
N ALA A 92 -10.05 21.03 1.96
CA ALA A 92 -9.80 21.69 0.68
C ALA A 92 -8.34 21.43 0.26
N VAL A 93 -8.16 20.53 -0.70
CA VAL A 93 -6.86 20.27 -1.31
C VAL A 93 -6.56 21.40 -2.30
N PRO A 94 -5.46 22.15 -2.14
CA PRO A 94 -5.12 23.23 -3.06
C PRO A 94 -4.75 22.66 -4.44
N ALA A 95 -4.85 23.50 -5.46
CA ALA A 95 -4.47 23.14 -6.82
C ALA A 95 -2.95 22.91 -6.98
N SER A 96 -2.14 23.57 -6.16
CA SER A 96 -0.68 23.56 -6.24
C SER A 96 -0.02 23.78 -4.88
N GLY A 97 1.29 23.61 -4.84
CA GLY A 97 2.10 23.78 -3.64
C GLY A 97 2.21 22.52 -2.80
N THR A 98 2.86 22.65 -1.65
CA THR A 98 3.04 21.58 -0.68
C THR A 98 1.86 21.53 0.29
N VAL A 99 1.37 20.33 0.56
CA VAL A 99 0.42 20.07 1.64
C VAL A 99 1.14 19.25 2.70
N ASP A 100 1.35 19.82 3.89
CA ASP A 100 1.81 19.07 5.04
C ASP A 100 0.88 17.89 5.30
N TYR A 101 1.42 16.80 5.84
CA TYR A 101 0.62 15.64 6.23
C TYR A 101 -0.58 16.07 7.07
N GLN A 102 -1.76 15.60 6.65
CA GLN A 102 -3.01 15.88 7.34
C GLN A 102 -3.47 14.64 8.09
N PHE A 103 -4.06 14.86 9.26
CA PHE A 103 -4.67 13.81 10.06
C PHE A 103 -6.14 14.12 10.25
N VAL A 104 -6.98 13.09 10.27
CA VAL A 104 -8.40 13.20 10.64
C VAL A 104 -8.74 12.06 11.60
N ILE A 105 -9.32 12.38 12.75
CA ILE A 105 -9.83 11.39 13.70
C ILE A 105 -11.33 11.17 13.46
N LEU A 106 -11.72 9.93 13.16
CA LEU A 106 -13.09 9.49 12.92
C LEU A 106 -13.56 8.63 14.11
N PRO A 107 -14.45 9.14 14.97
CA PRO A 107 -15.02 8.34 16.05
C PRO A 107 -15.91 7.23 15.50
N LEU A 108 -15.68 5.98 15.90
CA LEU A 108 -16.48 4.83 15.44
C LEU A 108 -17.74 4.62 16.28
N ARG A 109 -17.66 4.95 17.58
CA ARG A 109 -18.76 4.80 18.56
C ARG A 109 -19.31 3.37 18.65
N THR A 110 -18.47 2.37 18.40
CA THR A 110 -18.81 0.96 18.59
C THR A 110 -18.90 0.65 20.08
N MET A 111 -19.91 -0.12 20.49
CA MET A 111 -20.14 -0.50 21.89
C MET A 111 -19.57 -1.88 22.24
N GLU A 112 -19.16 -2.66 21.23
CA GLU A 112 -18.59 -3.99 21.37
C GLU A 112 -17.36 -4.14 20.47
N ASP A 113 -16.54 -5.14 20.78
CA ASP A 113 -15.39 -5.52 19.96
C ASP A 113 -15.88 -6.14 18.65
N HIS A 114 -15.25 -5.75 17.54
CA HIS A 114 -15.51 -6.33 16.22
C HIS A 114 -14.27 -6.98 15.62
N TRP A 115 -14.50 -7.96 14.76
CA TRP A 115 -13.47 -8.58 13.93
C TRP A 115 -13.69 -8.17 12.48
N VAL A 116 -12.73 -7.43 11.92
CA VAL A 116 -12.80 -6.87 10.57
C VAL A 116 -12.16 -7.82 9.57
N THR A 117 -12.96 -8.33 8.62
CA THR A 117 -12.50 -9.21 7.54
C THR A 117 -12.20 -8.47 6.24
N ALA A 118 -12.78 -7.28 6.05
CA ALA A 118 -12.40 -6.41 4.95
C ALA A 118 -12.56 -4.93 5.33
N ALA A 119 -11.70 -4.08 4.75
CA ALA A 119 -11.76 -2.64 4.93
C ALA A 119 -11.35 -1.92 3.64
N GLU A 120 -12.09 -0.86 3.29
CA GLU A 120 -11.82 -0.03 2.13
C GLU A 120 -11.82 1.44 2.55
N ILE A 121 -10.75 2.15 2.19
CA ILE A 121 -10.68 3.61 2.30
C ILE A 121 -11.02 4.19 0.93
N ARG A 122 -11.98 5.11 0.88
CA ARG A 122 -12.44 5.78 -0.34
C ARG A 122 -12.21 7.28 -0.20
N PRO A 123 -11.14 7.81 -0.81
CA PRO A 123 -10.95 9.25 -0.87
C PRO A 123 -12.03 9.92 -1.71
N GLY A 124 -12.38 11.15 -1.32
CA GLY A 124 -13.24 12.03 -2.11
C GLY A 124 -12.47 12.68 -3.25
N ALA A 125 -11.25 13.14 -2.97
CA ALA A 125 -10.32 13.74 -3.94
C ALA A 125 -9.31 12.71 -4.45
N ARG A 126 -9.79 11.62 -5.07
CA ARG A 126 -8.95 10.46 -5.48
C ARG A 126 -7.75 10.85 -6.35
N SER A 127 -7.87 11.90 -7.17
CA SER A 127 -6.80 12.36 -8.04
C SER A 127 -5.72 13.17 -7.33
N ALA A 128 -5.95 13.63 -6.11
CA ALA A 128 -4.99 14.41 -5.32
C ALA A 128 -4.46 13.67 -4.08
N VAL A 129 -4.98 12.49 -3.77
CA VAL A 129 -4.53 11.65 -2.65
C VAL A 129 -3.49 10.64 -3.14
N HIS A 130 -2.26 10.77 -2.63
CA HIS A 130 -1.17 9.84 -2.90
C HIS A 130 -1.25 8.58 -2.03
N HIS A 131 -1.51 8.74 -0.73
CA HIS A 131 -1.85 7.61 0.13
C HIS A 131 -2.63 8.03 1.38
N ILE A 132 -3.31 7.06 1.99
CA ILE A 132 -3.94 7.18 3.31
C ILE A 132 -3.60 5.97 4.15
N VAL A 133 -3.17 6.18 5.39
CA VAL A 133 -3.05 5.11 6.39
C VAL A 133 -4.17 5.27 7.41
N ALA A 134 -4.97 4.22 7.61
CA ALA A 134 -6.00 4.18 8.64
C ALA A 134 -5.50 3.41 9.86
N TYR A 135 -5.21 4.12 10.94
CA TYR A 135 -4.82 3.54 12.22
C TYR A 135 -6.05 3.31 13.11
N ILE A 136 -6.04 2.24 13.89
CA ILE A 136 -7.00 1.96 14.95
C ILE A 136 -6.42 2.55 16.24
N ARG A 137 -6.99 3.66 16.69
CA ARG A 137 -6.67 4.28 17.97
C ARG A 137 -7.60 3.72 19.03
N GLU A 138 -7.07 2.83 19.86
CA GLU A 138 -7.82 2.18 20.93
C GLU A 138 -8.20 3.16 22.07
N PRO A 139 -9.26 2.87 22.84
CA PRO A 139 -9.60 3.63 24.04
C PRO A 139 -8.41 3.74 24.99
N GLY A 140 -8.22 4.92 25.59
CA GLY A 140 -7.13 5.18 26.53
C GLY A 140 -5.75 5.44 25.88
N SER A 141 -5.65 5.43 24.54
CA SER A 141 -4.42 5.84 23.86
C SER A 141 -4.06 7.30 24.15
N GLU A 142 -2.81 7.58 24.54
CA GLU A 142 -2.34 8.98 24.72
C GLU A 142 -2.04 9.68 23.37
N TRP A 143 -1.82 8.90 22.31
CA TRP A 143 -1.50 9.44 20.99
C TRP A 143 -2.68 10.25 20.45
N LEU A 144 -2.45 11.53 20.10
CA LEU A 144 -3.46 12.45 19.56
C LEU A 144 -4.72 12.62 20.44
N LYS A 145 -4.62 12.40 21.76
CA LYS A 145 -5.78 12.46 22.67
C LYS A 145 -6.54 13.78 22.64
N ASP A 146 -5.82 14.89 22.52
CA ASP A 146 -6.34 16.26 22.55
C ASP A 146 -6.59 16.82 21.14
N ALA A 147 -6.33 16.02 20.09
CA ALA A 147 -6.51 16.46 18.72
C ALA A 147 -8.01 16.57 18.35
N PRO A 148 -8.35 17.45 17.38
CA PRO A 148 -9.74 17.63 16.96
C PRO A 148 -10.26 16.40 16.21
N ARG A 149 -11.52 16.05 16.48
CA ARG A 149 -12.24 14.98 15.77
C ARG A 149 -12.98 15.55 14.57
N ASN A 150 -13.13 14.74 13.51
CA ASN A 150 -13.86 15.06 12.28
C ASN A 150 -13.39 16.31 11.54
N GLN A 151 -12.14 16.72 11.73
CA GLN A 151 -11.51 17.86 11.08
C GLN A 151 -10.05 17.51 10.76
N ALA A 152 -9.55 18.01 9.64
CA ALA A 152 -8.13 17.91 9.30
C ALA A 152 -7.25 18.77 10.22
N PHE A 153 -6.14 18.21 10.67
CA PHE A 153 -5.12 18.91 11.44
C PHE A 153 -3.73 18.38 11.07
N ARG A 154 -2.69 19.15 11.41
CA ARG A 154 -1.30 18.71 11.30
C ARG A 154 -0.87 18.08 12.60
N ALA A 155 -0.14 16.98 12.52
CA ALA A 155 0.50 16.35 13.65
C ALA A 155 1.81 15.72 13.20
N GLN A 156 2.67 15.41 14.18
CA GLN A 156 3.90 14.67 13.99
C GLN A 156 3.99 13.62 15.08
N GLY A 157 4.76 12.57 14.82
CA GLY A 157 5.10 11.55 15.82
C GLY A 157 4.78 10.14 15.38
N VAL A 158 5.48 9.19 16.00
CA VAL A 158 5.31 7.77 15.75
C VAL A 158 4.18 7.19 16.58
N THR A 159 3.48 6.20 16.03
CA THR A 159 2.42 5.46 16.73
C THR A 159 2.72 3.96 16.73
N THR A 160 2.21 3.28 17.75
CA THR A 160 2.19 1.81 17.82
C THR A 160 0.82 1.23 17.45
N SER A 161 -0.16 2.09 17.16
CA SER A 161 -1.53 1.71 16.81
C SER A 161 -1.58 0.67 15.68
N ASP A 162 -2.57 -0.21 15.72
CA ASP A 162 -2.83 -1.16 14.63
C ASP A 162 -3.17 -0.38 13.35
N ILE A 163 -2.77 -0.89 12.19
CA ILE A 163 -3.21 -0.35 10.90
C ILE A 163 -4.38 -1.22 10.43
N LEU A 164 -5.53 -0.58 10.20
CA LEU A 164 -6.71 -1.21 9.62
C LEU A 164 -6.52 -1.46 8.13
N ALA A 165 -6.12 -0.43 7.39
CA ALA A 165 -5.94 -0.47 5.95
C ALA A 165 -5.01 0.65 5.48
N ILE A 166 -4.39 0.44 4.31
CA ILE A 166 -3.60 1.44 3.59
C ILE A 166 -4.22 1.61 2.20
N TYR A 167 -4.44 2.85 1.80
CA TYR A 167 -4.83 3.24 0.46
C TYR A 167 -3.62 3.75 -0.30
N THR A 168 -3.39 3.20 -1.49
CA THR A 168 -2.57 3.77 -2.54
C THR A 168 -3.30 3.63 -3.88
N PRO A 169 -3.08 4.54 -4.85
CA PRO A 169 -3.63 4.40 -6.19
C PRO A 169 -3.30 3.02 -6.80
N GLY A 170 -4.33 2.32 -7.28
CA GLY A 170 -4.18 1.01 -7.92
C GLY A 170 -4.17 -0.20 -6.97
N GLN A 171 -4.16 0.00 -5.65
CA GLN A 171 -4.21 -1.10 -4.69
C GLN A 171 -5.66 -1.54 -4.39
N ALA A 172 -5.86 -2.85 -4.26
CA ALA A 172 -7.13 -3.43 -3.83
C ALA A 172 -7.39 -3.15 -2.33
N PRO A 173 -8.66 -3.11 -1.88
CA PRO A 173 -8.99 -3.01 -0.46
C PRO A 173 -8.38 -4.13 0.38
N PHE A 174 -8.22 -3.90 1.68
CA PHE A 174 -7.83 -4.96 2.60
C PHE A 174 -8.90 -6.05 2.63
N GLN A 175 -8.49 -7.30 2.42
CA GLN A 175 -9.28 -8.49 2.64
C GLN A 175 -8.44 -9.51 3.41
N ALA A 176 -8.94 -9.93 4.57
CA ALA A 176 -8.30 -10.96 5.35
C ALA A 176 -8.50 -12.34 4.68
N PRO A 177 -7.49 -13.23 4.73
CA PRO A 177 -7.69 -14.63 4.36
C PRO A 177 -8.81 -15.29 5.18
N GLU A 178 -9.37 -16.37 4.66
CA GLU A 178 -10.47 -17.09 5.33
C GLU A 178 -10.13 -17.46 6.78
N GLY A 179 -11.07 -17.21 7.69
CA GLY A 179 -10.90 -17.48 9.12
C GLY A 179 -10.04 -16.46 9.87
N MET A 180 -9.45 -15.47 9.19
CA MET A 180 -8.61 -14.44 9.80
C MET A 180 -9.34 -13.09 9.84
N ALA A 181 -8.96 -12.22 10.78
CA ALA A 181 -9.52 -10.86 10.87
C ALA A 181 -8.57 -9.91 11.62
N LYS A 182 -8.72 -8.60 11.38
CA LYS A 182 -8.14 -7.56 12.25
C LYS A 182 -9.07 -7.30 13.43
N ARG A 183 -8.53 -7.03 14.61
CA ARG A 183 -9.32 -6.71 15.80
C ARG A 183 -9.67 -5.22 15.80
N LEU A 184 -10.91 -4.88 16.13
CA LEU A 184 -11.36 -3.52 16.36
C LEU A 184 -12.04 -3.45 17.74
N PRO A 185 -11.31 -3.04 18.80
CA PRO A 185 -11.89 -2.94 20.14
C PRO A 185 -13.05 -1.94 20.22
N ALA A 186 -13.99 -2.21 21.13
CA ALA A 186 -15.09 -1.28 21.45
C ALA A 186 -14.55 0.12 21.77
N GLY A 187 -15.25 1.16 21.31
CA GLY A 187 -14.87 2.56 21.60
C GLY A 187 -13.64 3.08 20.84
N SER A 188 -13.05 2.29 19.94
CA SER A 188 -11.92 2.74 19.12
C SER A 188 -12.31 3.90 18.18
N GLU A 189 -11.31 4.69 17.80
CA GLU A 189 -11.40 5.70 16.74
C GLU A 189 -10.51 5.27 15.56
N LEU A 190 -10.81 5.75 14.35
CA LEU A 190 -9.85 5.69 13.25
C LEU A 190 -9.09 7.00 13.14
N VAL A 191 -7.76 6.92 13.06
CA VAL A 191 -6.92 8.05 12.68
C VAL A 191 -6.48 7.85 11.25
N LEU A 192 -6.95 8.72 10.36
CA LEU A 192 -6.53 8.74 8.96
C LEU A 192 -5.37 9.69 8.80
N GLN A 193 -4.22 9.19 8.33
CA GLN A 193 -3.07 10.00 7.95
C GLN A 193 -3.05 10.13 6.42
N PHE A 194 -3.01 11.36 5.91
CA PHE A 194 -3.11 11.68 4.49
C PHE A 194 -1.81 12.28 3.97
N HIS A 195 -1.40 11.77 2.82
CA HIS A 195 -0.44 12.42 1.95
C HIS A 195 -1.16 12.89 0.68
N TYR A 196 -1.29 14.21 0.53
CA TYR A 196 -1.84 14.83 -0.68
C TYR A 196 -0.73 15.25 -1.63
N THR A 197 -0.93 15.05 -2.92
CA THR A 197 -0.07 15.57 -3.99
C THR A 197 -0.93 16.41 -4.94
N PRO A 198 -0.98 17.75 -4.76
CA PRO A 198 -1.72 18.63 -5.65
C PRO A 198 -1.40 18.41 -7.13
N ASN A 199 -2.44 18.40 -7.97
CA ASN A 199 -2.38 17.93 -9.36
C ASN A 199 -2.75 19.02 -10.39
N GLY A 200 -2.81 20.30 -9.97
CA GLY A 200 -3.23 21.43 -10.78
C GLY A 200 -4.72 21.78 -10.68
N THR A 201 -5.53 20.96 -10.00
CA THR A 201 -6.97 21.20 -9.80
C THR A 201 -7.29 21.24 -8.30
N PRO A 202 -7.98 22.27 -7.79
CA PRO A 202 -8.42 22.27 -6.40
C PRO A 202 -9.57 21.27 -6.23
N GLU A 203 -9.52 20.48 -5.16
CA GLU A 203 -10.49 19.41 -4.88
C GLU A 203 -10.92 19.42 -3.41
N MET A 204 -12.12 18.91 -3.13
CA MET A 204 -12.59 18.71 -1.75
C MET A 204 -12.49 17.23 -1.40
N ASP A 205 -11.64 16.88 -0.43
CA ASP A 205 -11.58 15.51 0.07
C ASP A 205 -12.56 15.32 1.22
N GLN A 206 -13.45 14.35 1.07
CA GLN A 206 -14.30 13.84 2.14
C GLN A 206 -14.19 12.32 2.18
N THR A 207 -13.04 11.86 2.65
CA THR A 207 -12.75 10.42 2.73
C THR A 207 -13.73 9.67 3.62
N SER A 208 -14.12 8.48 3.16
CA SER A 208 -14.90 7.50 3.92
C SER A 208 -14.14 6.18 4.08
N VAL A 209 -14.42 5.45 5.15
CA VAL A 209 -13.90 4.11 5.42
C VAL A 209 -15.06 3.17 5.66
N GLY A 210 -15.12 2.10 4.89
CA GLY A 210 -16.08 1.01 5.03
C GLY A 210 -15.41 -0.19 5.67
N MET A 211 -16.08 -0.82 6.62
CA MET A 211 -15.61 -2.02 7.31
C MET A 211 -16.66 -3.13 7.24
N VAL A 212 -16.15 -4.34 7.11
CA VAL A 212 -16.90 -5.59 7.01
C VAL A 212 -16.51 -6.46 8.19
N PHE A 213 -17.50 -6.81 9.02
CA PHE A 213 -17.33 -7.58 10.23
C PHE A 213 -17.67 -9.06 10.05
N THR A 214 -17.18 -9.89 10.97
CA THR A 214 -17.60 -11.27 11.16
C THR A 214 -18.06 -11.50 12.59
N SER A 215 -19.13 -12.27 12.76
CA SER A 215 -19.57 -12.80 14.06
C SER A 215 -18.88 -14.12 14.42
N LYS A 216 -18.26 -14.81 13.45
CA LYS A 216 -17.47 -16.02 13.70
C LYS A 216 -16.14 -15.60 14.34
N PRO A 217 -15.78 -16.14 15.52
CA PRO A 217 -14.46 -15.90 16.11
C PRO A 217 -13.36 -16.32 15.12
N PRO A 218 -12.38 -15.45 14.85
CA PRO A 218 -11.32 -15.78 13.90
C PRO A 218 -10.36 -16.81 14.51
N THR A 219 -9.77 -17.64 13.64
CA THR A 219 -8.71 -18.58 14.01
C THR A 219 -7.34 -17.88 14.12
N LYS A 220 -7.17 -16.73 13.47
CA LYS A 220 -5.98 -15.87 13.54
C LYS A 220 -6.35 -14.39 13.56
N ARG A 221 -5.62 -13.59 14.35
CA ARG A 221 -5.63 -12.12 14.24
C ARG A 221 -4.60 -11.68 13.21
N VAL A 222 -5.00 -10.79 12.30
CA VAL A 222 -4.09 -10.15 11.34
C VAL A 222 -3.53 -8.87 11.95
N LEU A 223 -2.23 -8.69 11.88
CA LEU A 223 -1.51 -7.48 12.28
C LEU A 223 -0.74 -6.93 11.08
N THR A 224 -0.80 -5.63 10.87
CA THR A 224 0.15 -4.94 9.97
C THR A 224 1.28 -4.37 10.81
N LEU A 225 2.49 -4.76 10.43
CA LEU A 225 3.73 -4.41 11.09
C LEU A 225 4.62 -3.65 10.12
N GLN A 226 5.62 -2.98 10.66
CA GLN A 226 6.57 -2.22 9.87
C GLN A 226 7.95 -2.28 10.51
N ILE A 227 8.97 -2.42 9.67
CA ILE A 227 10.38 -2.25 10.03
C ILE A 227 10.93 -1.18 9.09
N GLY A 228 11.62 -0.19 9.64
CA GLY A 228 12.18 0.91 8.87
C GLY A 228 13.40 1.51 9.54
N ASN A 229 14.13 2.33 8.79
CA ASN A 229 15.28 3.06 9.27
C ASN A 229 15.04 4.56 9.06
N ALA A 230 15.15 5.36 10.12
CA ALA A 230 15.05 6.82 10.07
C ALA A 230 16.41 7.52 10.24
N GLU A 231 17.47 6.76 10.49
CA GLU A 231 18.83 7.23 10.77
C GLU A 231 19.73 7.01 9.53
N PHE A 232 19.42 7.71 8.44
CA PHE A 232 20.23 7.65 7.22
C PHE A 232 20.38 9.03 6.57
N HIS A 233 21.49 9.19 5.84
CA HIS A 233 21.82 10.38 5.06
C HIS A 233 22.33 9.92 3.69
N ILE A 234 21.55 10.17 2.64
CA ILE A 234 21.87 9.82 1.26
C ILE A 234 22.75 10.95 0.68
N PRO A 235 24.01 10.68 0.33
CA PRO A 235 24.90 11.70 -0.19
C PRO A 235 24.40 12.27 -1.54
N PRO A 236 24.73 13.54 -1.86
CA PRO A 236 24.55 14.08 -3.21
C PRO A 236 25.17 13.18 -4.28
N GLY A 237 24.45 12.97 -5.38
CA GLY A 237 24.98 12.28 -6.55
C GLY A 237 25.10 10.75 -6.45
N ASP A 238 24.86 10.14 -5.29
CA ASP A 238 25.00 8.68 -5.12
C ASP A 238 23.92 7.92 -5.93
N PRO A 239 24.30 7.07 -6.91
CA PRO A 239 23.33 6.41 -7.77
C PRO A 239 22.71 5.13 -7.16
N ASN A 240 23.16 4.68 -5.98
CA ASN A 240 22.79 3.39 -5.43
C ASN A 240 23.01 3.26 -3.91
N TYR A 241 22.64 4.27 -3.14
CA TYR A 241 22.82 4.30 -1.70
C TYR A 241 21.95 3.25 -1.00
N ARG A 242 22.54 2.44 -0.12
CA ARG A 242 21.87 1.28 0.51
C ARG A 242 21.52 1.57 1.96
N VAL A 243 20.26 1.37 2.34
CA VAL A 243 19.77 1.48 3.72
C VAL A 243 19.10 0.17 4.12
N SER A 244 19.40 -0.32 5.33
CA SER A 244 18.75 -1.51 5.87
C SER A 244 18.15 -1.24 7.25
N ALA A 245 17.11 -2.01 7.56
CA ALA A 245 16.56 -2.17 8.89
C ALA A 245 16.27 -3.66 9.11
N GLY A 246 16.19 -4.08 10.37
CA GLY A 246 15.92 -5.47 10.69
C GLY A 246 15.44 -5.65 12.12
N GLY A 247 15.04 -6.88 12.43
CA GLY A 247 14.56 -7.26 13.75
C GLY A 247 14.40 -8.77 13.84
N THR A 248 14.10 -9.27 15.02
CA THR A 248 13.89 -10.71 15.24
C THR A 248 12.46 -10.95 15.69
N LEU A 249 11.78 -11.93 15.10
CA LEU A 249 10.41 -12.24 15.49
C LEU A 249 10.35 -12.81 16.91
N PRO A 250 9.57 -12.20 17.83
CA PRO A 250 9.48 -12.69 19.20
C PRO A 250 8.52 -13.87 19.36
N ASN A 251 7.66 -14.12 18.37
CA ASN A 251 6.66 -15.19 18.35
C ASN A 251 6.53 -15.79 16.95
N ASP A 252 5.97 -17.00 16.88
CA ASP A 252 5.56 -17.59 15.61
C ASP A 252 4.48 -16.73 14.94
N ALA A 253 4.61 -16.54 13.64
CA ALA A 253 3.67 -15.76 12.85
C ALA A 253 3.58 -16.29 11.42
N LEU A 254 2.40 -16.16 10.82
CA LEU A 254 2.19 -16.50 9.42
C LEU A 254 2.27 -15.24 8.58
N LEU A 255 3.33 -15.06 7.81
CA LEU A 255 3.47 -13.94 6.88
C LEU A 255 2.46 -14.06 5.74
N LEU A 256 1.72 -12.98 5.49
CA LEU A 256 0.65 -12.91 4.50
C LEU A 256 1.04 -12.06 3.30
N SER A 257 1.58 -10.86 3.54
CA SER A 257 1.93 -9.92 2.47
C SER A 257 3.04 -8.96 2.88
N MET A 258 3.63 -8.30 1.88
CA MET A 258 4.70 -7.31 2.04
C MET A 258 4.39 -6.07 1.20
N PHE A 259 4.65 -4.88 1.75
CA PHE A 259 4.36 -3.59 1.11
C PHE A 259 5.55 -2.63 1.32
N PRO A 260 6.50 -2.56 0.36
CA PRO A 260 7.65 -1.66 0.45
C PRO A 260 7.25 -0.20 0.20
N HIS A 261 7.79 0.69 1.02
CA HIS A 261 7.53 2.12 0.94
C HIS A 261 8.84 2.92 0.96
N MET A 262 9.02 3.75 -0.07
CA MET A 262 10.08 4.74 -0.26
C MET A 262 9.52 5.94 -1.04
N HIS A 263 10.26 7.04 -1.12
CA HIS A 263 9.87 8.22 -1.89
C HIS A 263 10.54 8.26 -3.28
N LEU A 264 10.76 9.46 -3.82
CA LEU A 264 11.09 9.70 -5.22
C LEU A 264 12.45 9.11 -5.66
N ARG A 265 13.37 8.87 -4.73
CA ARG A 265 14.69 8.29 -5.01
C ARG A 265 14.71 6.79 -4.82
N GLY A 266 13.62 6.17 -4.34
CA GLY A 266 13.51 4.73 -4.21
C GLY A 266 13.82 4.02 -5.53
N LYS A 267 14.82 3.13 -5.50
CA LYS A 267 15.34 2.40 -6.67
C LYS A 267 15.03 0.91 -6.63
N ALA A 268 15.16 0.29 -5.47
CA ALA A 268 14.84 -1.11 -5.25
C ALA A 268 14.54 -1.37 -3.77
N PHE A 269 13.80 -2.43 -3.48
CA PHE A 269 13.51 -2.87 -2.11
C PHE A 269 13.58 -4.38 -2.00
N GLU A 270 14.12 -4.89 -0.90
CA GLU A 270 14.25 -6.33 -0.67
C GLU A 270 13.85 -6.71 0.76
N TYR A 271 13.11 -7.82 0.88
CA TYR A 271 12.72 -8.46 2.13
C TYR A 271 13.45 -9.79 2.22
N GLU A 272 14.26 -9.96 3.25
CA GLU A 272 14.99 -11.19 3.53
C GLU A 272 14.65 -11.72 4.92
N ILE A 273 14.65 -13.05 5.05
CA ILE A 273 14.63 -13.74 6.34
C ILE A 273 15.84 -14.63 6.50
N THR A 274 16.24 -14.83 7.75
CA THR A 274 17.20 -15.85 8.14
C THR A 274 16.62 -16.62 9.31
N ALA A 275 16.29 -17.90 9.10
CA ALA A 275 15.94 -18.79 10.19
C ALA A 275 17.11 -18.94 11.17
N GLU A 276 16.87 -19.32 12.42
CA GLU A 276 17.93 -19.49 13.42
C GLU A 276 18.99 -20.50 12.92
N GLY A 277 20.23 -20.05 12.75
CA GLY A 277 21.34 -20.85 12.21
C GLY A 277 21.24 -21.18 10.70
N GLY A 278 20.26 -20.63 9.99
CA GLY A 278 20.01 -20.88 8.57
C GLY A 278 20.70 -19.89 7.63
N HIS A 279 20.48 -20.09 6.33
CA HIS A 279 20.88 -19.14 5.28
C HIS A 279 19.81 -18.07 5.06
N ALA A 280 20.21 -16.92 4.52
CA ALA A 280 19.29 -15.87 4.13
C ALA A 280 18.44 -16.30 2.93
N GLU A 281 17.14 -16.04 3.00
CA GLU A 281 16.13 -16.30 1.98
C GLU A 281 15.44 -14.99 1.60
N THR A 282 15.43 -14.63 0.31
CA THR A 282 14.67 -13.48 -0.20
C THR A 282 13.18 -13.83 -0.32
N LEU A 283 12.33 -13.13 0.42
CA LEU A 283 10.87 -13.27 0.35
C LEU A 283 10.25 -12.41 -0.76
N LEU A 284 10.83 -11.24 -1.01
CA LEU A 284 10.40 -10.30 -2.04
C LEU A 284 11.58 -9.43 -2.44
N ARG A 285 11.79 -9.27 -3.75
CA ARG A 285 12.66 -8.25 -4.32
C ARG A 285 11.91 -7.44 -5.34
N VAL A 286 11.85 -6.13 -5.14
CA VAL A 286 11.23 -5.14 -6.03
C VAL A 286 12.31 -4.35 -6.73
N ALA A 287 12.42 -4.47 -8.06
CA ALA A 287 13.37 -3.71 -8.86
C ALA A 287 12.91 -3.60 -10.34
N PRO A 288 12.76 -2.40 -10.92
CA PRO A 288 12.88 -1.10 -10.25
C PRO A 288 11.71 -0.86 -9.28
N TYR A 289 11.96 -0.10 -8.21
CA TYR A 289 10.90 0.47 -7.38
C TYR A 289 10.20 1.61 -8.13
N SER A 290 8.90 1.82 -7.86
CA SER A 290 8.13 2.92 -8.42
C SER A 290 7.35 3.65 -7.33
N PHE A 291 7.69 4.92 -7.09
CA PHE A 291 6.94 5.78 -6.17
C PHE A 291 5.46 5.93 -6.57
N GLN A 292 5.19 5.91 -7.88
CA GLN A 292 3.85 6.04 -8.46
C GLN A 292 3.00 4.76 -8.31
N TRP A 293 3.65 3.60 -8.16
CA TRP A 293 3.00 2.29 -8.03
C TRP A 293 3.48 1.57 -6.79
N GLN A 294 2.95 2.00 -5.64
CA GLN A 294 3.21 1.34 -4.35
C GLN A 294 2.20 0.20 -4.18
N LEU A 295 2.68 -1.01 -4.43
CA LEU A 295 1.87 -2.23 -4.47
C LEU A 295 2.08 -3.09 -3.23
N ASN A 296 1.00 -3.71 -2.74
CA ASN A 296 1.08 -4.82 -1.80
C ASN A 296 1.37 -6.12 -2.56
N TYR A 297 2.22 -6.97 -1.99
CA TYR A 297 2.61 -8.26 -2.55
C TYR A 297 2.07 -9.37 -1.66
N VAL A 298 0.95 -9.97 -2.06
CA VAL A 298 0.24 -10.99 -1.27
C VAL A 298 0.77 -12.35 -1.65
N LEU A 299 1.35 -13.08 -0.68
CA LEU A 299 1.86 -14.42 -0.92
C LEU A 299 0.71 -15.34 -1.35
N GLU A 300 0.95 -16.15 -2.39
CA GLU A 300 -0.02 -17.17 -2.79
C GLU A 300 -0.24 -18.20 -1.68
N GLN A 301 0.83 -18.55 -0.97
CA GLN A 301 0.79 -19.41 0.21
C GLN A 301 1.41 -18.65 1.39
N PRO A 302 0.64 -18.39 2.46
CA PRO A 302 1.18 -17.76 3.65
C PRO A 302 2.38 -18.53 4.22
N ARG A 303 3.41 -17.81 4.65
CA ARG A 303 4.70 -18.38 5.08
C ARG A 303 4.81 -18.40 6.60
N LEU A 304 4.93 -19.57 7.21
CA LEU A 304 5.20 -19.66 8.65
C LEU A 304 6.61 -19.18 8.95
N LEU A 305 6.71 -18.11 9.73
CA LEU A 305 7.94 -17.62 10.33
C LEU A 305 7.96 -18.04 11.80
N ARG A 306 8.97 -18.82 12.18
CA ARG A 306 9.14 -19.26 13.57
C ARG A 306 9.68 -18.10 14.41
N LYS A 307 9.36 -18.09 15.70
CA LYS A 307 10.06 -17.30 16.72
C LYS A 307 11.57 -17.43 16.51
N GLY A 308 12.30 -16.33 16.63
CA GLY A 308 13.74 -16.28 16.41
C GLY A 308 14.15 -16.05 14.95
N THR A 309 13.22 -16.09 13.99
CA THR A 309 13.53 -15.71 12.60
C THR A 309 13.98 -14.25 12.54
N HIS A 310 15.15 -14.01 11.96
CA HIS A 310 15.67 -12.67 11.71
C HIS A 310 15.09 -12.12 10.41
N LEU A 311 14.58 -10.89 10.45
CA LEU A 311 14.06 -10.13 9.33
C LEU A 311 15.08 -9.06 8.95
N ARG A 312 15.42 -8.95 7.67
CA ARG A 312 16.24 -7.85 7.15
C ARG A 312 15.59 -7.26 5.92
N PHE A 313 15.24 -5.98 5.99
CA PHE A 313 14.68 -5.24 4.88
C PHE A 313 15.71 -4.24 4.38
N THR A 314 15.85 -4.11 3.07
CA THR A 314 16.85 -3.24 2.44
C THR A 314 16.21 -2.41 1.34
N GLY A 315 16.40 -1.09 1.41
CA GLY A 315 16.07 -0.13 0.36
C GLY A 315 17.35 0.36 -0.32
N TRP A 316 17.26 0.63 -1.62
CA TRP A 316 18.28 1.32 -2.38
C TRP A 316 17.71 2.62 -2.94
N PHE A 317 18.52 3.67 -2.94
CA PHE A 317 18.15 5.00 -3.41
C PHE A 317 19.08 5.46 -4.53
N ASP A 318 18.52 6.17 -5.51
CA ASP A 318 19.26 6.85 -6.58
C ASP A 318 19.11 8.36 -6.41
N ASN A 319 20.09 8.98 -5.76
CA ASN A 319 20.23 10.43 -5.62
C ASN A 319 21.14 11.03 -6.72
N SER A 320 21.39 10.31 -7.81
CA SER A 320 22.18 10.82 -8.93
C SER A 320 21.35 11.72 -9.87
N PRO A 321 22.01 12.53 -10.72
CA PRO A 321 21.32 13.28 -11.78
C PRO A 321 20.67 12.39 -12.86
N ALA A 322 20.96 11.09 -12.89
CA ALA A 322 20.40 10.16 -13.86
C ALA A 322 18.99 9.69 -13.49
N ASN A 323 18.57 9.84 -12.22
CA ASN A 323 17.22 9.54 -11.79
C ASN A 323 16.25 10.65 -12.23
N PRO A 324 15.32 10.39 -13.16
CA PRO A 324 14.40 11.42 -13.68
C PRO A 324 13.39 11.90 -12.63
N PHE A 325 13.25 11.19 -11.51
CA PHE A 325 12.36 11.56 -10.41
C PHE A 325 13.07 12.33 -9.30
N ASN A 326 14.40 12.46 -9.36
CA ASN A 326 15.17 13.16 -8.34
C ASN A 326 14.96 14.68 -8.45
N PRO A 327 14.34 15.35 -7.45
CA PRO A 327 14.07 16.78 -7.52
C PRO A 327 15.33 17.65 -7.37
N ASP A 328 16.37 17.13 -6.72
CA ASP A 328 17.61 17.88 -6.45
C ASP A 328 18.76 16.90 -6.15
N PRO A 329 19.60 16.55 -7.14
CA PRO A 329 20.69 15.58 -6.97
C PRO A 329 21.92 16.15 -6.25
N LEU A 330 21.95 17.46 -6.00
CA LEU A 330 23.07 18.13 -5.33
C LEU A 330 22.90 18.21 -3.80
N LYS A 331 21.73 17.82 -3.29
CA LYS A 331 21.44 17.84 -1.86
C LYS A 331 21.63 16.47 -1.22
N GLU A 332 22.10 16.51 0.01
CA GLU A 332 21.98 15.38 0.93
C GLU A 332 20.50 15.21 1.31
N VAL A 333 20.05 13.97 1.43
CA VAL A 333 18.66 13.63 1.73
C VAL A 333 18.61 12.75 2.97
N SER A 334 17.74 13.07 3.91
CA SER A 334 17.53 12.30 5.13
C SER A 334 16.08 11.81 5.22
N TYR A 335 15.77 11.09 6.31
CA TYR A 335 14.41 10.67 6.59
C TYR A 335 13.45 11.86 6.71
N GLY A 336 12.28 11.76 6.09
CA GLY A 336 11.23 12.76 6.22
C GLY A 336 9.92 12.34 5.58
N GLU A 337 8.86 13.08 5.87
CA GLU A 337 7.50 12.75 5.43
C GLU A 337 7.23 13.21 3.99
N GLN A 338 7.93 14.24 3.52
CA GLN A 338 7.67 14.81 2.20
C GLN A 338 8.28 13.97 1.07
N SER A 339 7.66 13.97 -0.12
CA SER A 339 8.13 13.16 -1.25
C SER A 339 9.57 13.48 -1.72
N TRP A 340 10.07 14.69 -1.48
CA TRP A 340 11.46 15.07 -1.80
C TRP A 340 12.46 14.76 -0.68
N GLU A 341 11.98 14.41 0.51
CA GLU A 341 12.75 13.72 1.55
C GLU A 341 12.70 12.21 1.26
N GLU A 342 13.10 11.34 2.19
CA GLU A 342 12.99 9.90 1.98
C GLU A 342 12.41 9.11 3.15
N MET A 343 11.91 7.92 2.82
CA MET A 343 11.54 6.90 3.80
C MET A 343 12.13 5.56 3.39
N MET A 344 12.45 4.75 4.38
CA MET A 344 12.72 3.33 4.19
C MET A 344 11.84 2.57 5.16
N ILE A 345 10.70 2.07 4.68
CA ILE A 345 9.76 1.30 5.50
C ILE A 345 9.31 0.06 4.73
N GLY A 346 9.54 -1.10 5.32
CA GLY A 346 8.94 -2.35 4.89
C GLY A 346 7.74 -2.70 5.75
N PHE A 347 6.54 -2.51 5.22
CA PHE A 347 5.32 -2.97 5.86
C PHE A 347 5.07 -4.44 5.52
N PHE A 348 4.45 -5.18 6.43
CA PHE A 348 4.08 -6.56 6.20
C PHE A 348 2.92 -6.98 7.09
N ASP A 349 2.03 -7.82 6.54
CA ASP A 349 0.91 -8.39 7.27
C ASP A 349 1.29 -9.78 7.79
N VAL A 350 0.99 -10.03 9.07
CA VAL A 350 1.14 -11.34 9.70
C VAL A 350 -0.14 -11.80 10.36
N ALA A 351 -0.37 -13.11 10.39
CA ALA A 351 -1.43 -13.74 11.16
C ALA A 351 -0.86 -14.42 12.41
N VAL A 352 -1.42 -14.10 13.57
CA VAL A 352 -0.98 -14.56 14.90
C VAL A 352 -2.15 -15.17 15.68
N ASP A 353 -1.88 -15.70 16.87
CA ASP A 353 -2.95 -16.13 17.79
C ASP A 353 -3.94 -14.98 18.05
N PRO A 354 -5.27 -15.21 18.01
CA PRO A 354 -6.27 -14.17 18.22
C PRO A 354 -6.16 -13.42 19.56
N LYS A 355 -5.58 -14.06 20.58
CA LYS A 355 -5.39 -13.48 21.91
C LYS A 355 -4.13 -12.63 22.03
N LEU A 356 -3.25 -12.68 21.03
CA LEU A 356 -2.02 -11.92 21.04
C LEU A 356 -2.30 -10.45 20.75
N ASP A 357 -1.70 -9.57 21.56
CA ASP A 357 -1.76 -8.14 21.33
C ASP A 357 -0.51 -7.62 20.62
N LYS A 358 -0.66 -6.59 19.77
CA LYS A 358 0.44 -6.03 18.98
C LYS A 358 1.58 -5.52 19.87
N SER A 359 1.22 -4.94 21.01
CA SER A 359 2.17 -4.48 22.04
C SER A 359 3.11 -5.60 22.53
N ALA A 360 2.65 -6.86 22.50
CA ALA A 360 3.42 -8.05 22.84
C ALA A 360 4.15 -8.69 21.64
N PHE A 361 3.91 -8.21 20.40
CA PHE A 361 4.43 -8.82 19.17
C PHE A 361 5.63 -8.08 18.56
N PHE A 362 5.82 -6.80 18.81
CA PHE A 362 7.02 -6.06 18.39
C PHE A 362 7.41 -5.07 19.49
N VAL A 363 8.45 -5.40 20.25
CA VAL A 363 9.20 -4.40 21.03
C VAL A 363 10.24 -3.85 20.05
N ARG A 364 10.11 -2.56 19.71
CA ARG A 364 11.05 -1.87 18.83
C ARG A 364 12.33 -1.55 19.56
#